data_AF-A0A6P5Q2A3-F1
#
_entry.id   AF-A0A6P5Q2A3-F1
#
_cell.length_a   1.000
_cell.length_b   1.000
_cell.length_c   1.000
_cell.angle_alpha   90.00
_cell.angle_beta   90.00
_cell.angle_gamma   90.00
#
_symmetry.space_group_name_H-M   'P 1'
#
loop_
_entity.id
_entity.type
_entity.pdbx_description
1 polymer ?
#
loop_
_entity_poly.entity_id
_entity_poly.type
_entity_poly.pdbx_seq_one_letter_code
_entity_poly.pdbx_strand_id
1 'polypeptide(L)'
;MNAQGIQKPEEGNGPPGTGGKILQGKSLISISCESRAKLYACYGVIIVLSVAIVALSVALSARKTEQITIKNTYATCPQNWIGFGNKCFYFSEYKSNWTFAQAFCMAQEAQLARFDNEEELNFLKRYMNSSSHLIGLHRDSSEHSWRWTDNTEYNSTFLIQGDGECGFLSDNGISSSRDYITRKWICSKFSNYTLQC
;
A
#
# COMPACT_ATOMS: atom_id res chain seq x y z
N MET A 1 26.57 1.31 54.23
CA MET A 1 25.11 1.31 54.03
C MET A 1 24.79 0.11 53.16
N ASN A 2 24.10 -0.96 53.54
CA ASN A 2 23.45 -1.39 54.78
C ASN A 2 23.59 -2.91 54.87
N ALA A 3 23.72 -3.42 56.10
CA ALA A 3 23.58 -4.83 56.46
C ALA A 3 22.19 -5.04 57.09
N GLN A 4 21.57 -6.20 56.87
CA GLN A 4 20.44 -6.76 57.64
C GLN A 4 20.78 -8.26 57.81
N GLY A 5 20.82 -8.91 58.98
CA GLY A 5 20.02 -8.78 60.22
C GLY A 5 18.79 -9.71 60.10
N ILE A 6 18.86 -11.03 60.37
CA ILE A 6 18.87 -11.80 61.64
C ILE A 6 17.45 -12.16 62.23
N GLN A 7 17.26 -13.48 62.46
CA GLN A 7 16.44 -14.26 63.45
C GLN A 7 14.89 -14.50 63.37
N LYS A 8 14.48 -15.77 63.07
CA LYS A 8 13.95 -16.92 63.90
C LYS A 8 12.88 -16.69 65.03
N PRO A 9 12.34 -17.74 65.75
CA PRO A 9 11.40 -18.88 65.53
C PRO A 9 10.03 -18.68 66.29
N GLU A 10 9.03 -19.60 66.38
CA GLU A 10 8.89 -20.71 67.36
C GLU A 10 7.55 -21.51 67.25
N GLU A 11 7.60 -22.72 67.80
CA GLU A 11 6.60 -23.77 68.10
C GLU A 11 5.40 -23.36 68.98
N GLY A 12 4.36 -24.20 69.05
CA GLY A 12 3.43 -24.19 70.18
C GLY A 12 2.22 -25.12 70.11
N ASN A 13 2.28 -26.23 70.86
CA ASN A 13 1.31 -27.31 71.03
C ASN A 13 -0.03 -26.96 71.74
N GLY A 14 -1.10 -27.72 71.41
CA GLY A 14 -1.79 -28.57 72.38
C GLY A 14 -3.16 -28.14 72.99
N PRO A 15 -4.03 -29.10 73.42
CA PRO A 15 -5.52 -29.05 73.47
C PRO A 15 -6.07 -28.99 74.93
N PRO A 16 -7.39 -29.07 75.28
CA PRO A 16 -8.23 -30.32 75.21
C PRO A 16 -9.80 -30.19 75.22
N GLY A 17 -10.49 -31.32 74.98
CA GLY A 17 -11.80 -31.73 75.57
C GLY A 17 -13.09 -31.12 74.96
N THR A 18 -14.24 -31.78 74.80
CA THR A 18 -14.84 -32.97 75.45
C THR A 18 -16.06 -33.35 74.57
N GLY A 19 -16.27 -34.58 74.10
CA GLY A 19 -16.99 -35.64 74.81
C GLY A 19 -18.28 -36.02 74.07
N GLY A 20 -18.46 -37.30 73.69
CA GLY A 20 -19.72 -37.74 73.06
C GLY A 20 -19.75 -39.10 72.37
N LYS A 21 -19.44 -40.16 73.12
CA LYS A 21 -19.84 -41.59 73.02
C LYS A 21 -20.19 -42.25 71.66
N ILE A 22 -19.50 -43.37 71.49
CA ILE A 22 -19.61 -44.47 70.52
C ILE A 22 -20.95 -45.20 70.62
N LEU A 23 -21.54 -45.61 69.49
CA LEU A 23 -22.21 -46.91 69.38
C LEU A 23 -22.11 -47.48 67.95
N GLN A 24 -21.91 -48.79 67.93
CA GLN A 24 -21.35 -49.62 66.87
C GLN A 24 -22.26 -49.83 65.65
N GLY A 25 -21.63 -50.00 64.48
CA GLY A 25 -22.27 -50.49 63.27
C GLY A 25 -21.29 -50.54 62.09
N LYS A 26 -20.43 -51.56 62.03
CA LYS A 26 -19.64 -51.86 60.82
C LYS A 26 -20.61 -52.10 59.65
N SER A 27 -20.52 -51.30 58.61
CA SER A 27 -20.85 -51.76 57.26
C SER A 27 -19.89 -51.13 56.25
N LEU A 28 -19.51 -51.98 55.31
CA LEU A 28 -18.39 -51.86 54.40
C LEU A 28 -18.53 -50.64 53.48
N ILE A 29 -17.38 -50.12 53.03
CA ILE A 29 -17.28 -49.15 51.94
C ILE A 29 -18.01 -49.74 50.72
N SER A 30 -19.25 -49.32 50.48
CA SER A 30 -19.93 -49.56 49.21
C SER A 30 -19.53 -48.43 48.26
N ILE A 31 -18.48 -48.64 47.47
CA ILE A 31 -18.31 -47.93 46.21
C ILE A 31 -19.50 -48.37 45.35
N SER A 32 -20.57 -47.59 45.38
CA SER A 32 -21.79 -47.89 44.64
C SER A 32 -21.48 -48.00 43.14
N CYS A 33 -21.89 -49.13 42.56
CA CYS A 33 -21.84 -49.46 41.13
C CYS A 33 -22.70 -48.51 40.28
N GLU A 34 -23.37 -47.54 40.88
CA GLU A 34 -24.22 -46.54 40.22
C GLU A 34 -23.44 -45.36 39.62
N SER A 35 -22.13 -45.27 39.94
CA SER A 35 -21.25 -44.17 39.53
C SER A 35 -20.48 -44.43 38.23
N ARG A 36 -20.23 -45.70 37.88
CA ARG A 36 -19.50 -46.05 36.64
C ARG A 36 -20.32 -45.81 35.39
N ALA A 37 -21.60 -46.18 35.38
CA ALA A 37 -22.49 -45.94 34.25
C ALA A 37 -22.68 -44.43 33.98
N LYS A 38 -22.83 -43.62 35.03
CA LYS A 38 -22.89 -42.15 34.93
C LYS A 38 -21.55 -41.56 34.46
N LEU A 39 -20.42 -42.11 34.91
CA LEU A 39 -19.09 -41.70 34.45
C LEU A 39 -18.84 -42.05 32.97
N TYR A 40 -19.21 -43.25 32.53
CA TYR A 40 -19.14 -43.66 31.12
C TYR A 40 -20.09 -42.85 30.25
N ALA A 41 -21.27 -42.50 30.76
CA ALA A 41 -22.20 -41.60 30.08
C ALA A 41 -21.60 -40.19 29.94
N CYS A 42 -21.00 -39.64 31.00
CA CYS A 42 -20.29 -38.35 30.94
C CYS A 42 -19.12 -38.41 29.95
N TYR A 43 -18.33 -39.48 29.95
CA TYR A 43 -17.21 -39.66 29.03
C TYR A 43 -17.70 -39.74 27.57
N GLY A 44 -18.80 -40.45 27.33
CA GLY A 44 -19.46 -40.50 26.02
C GLY A 44 -19.96 -39.13 25.56
N VAL A 45 -20.61 -38.37 26.44
CA VAL A 45 -21.06 -37.00 26.13
C VAL A 45 -19.87 -36.08 25.82
N ILE A 46 -18.79 -36.15 26.60
CA ILE A 46 -17.58 -35.34 26.37
C ILE A 46 -16.92 -35.71 25.05
N ILE A 47 -16.85 -37.00 24.68
CA ILE A 47 -16.32 -37.43 23.39
C ILE A 47 -17.18 -36.90 22.24
N VAL A 48 -18.50 -36.98 22.35
CA VAL A 48 -19.40 -36.48 21.30
C VAL A 48 -19.25 -34.97 21.13
N LEU A 49 -19.15 -34.23 22.23
CA LEU A 49 -18.93 -32.79 22.20
C LEU A 49 -17.56 -32.42 21.63
N SER A 50 -16.50 -33.13 21.98
CA SER A 50 -15.16 -32.87 21.46
C SER A 50 -15.07 -33.15 19.97
N VAL A 51 -15.66 -34.26 19.50
CA VAL A 51 -15.74 -34.59 18.06
C VAL A 51 -16.56 -33.54 17.31
N ALA A 52 -17.68 -33.08 17.87
CA ALA A 52 -18.49 -32.03 17.25
C ALA A 52 -17.72 -30.70 17.14
N ILE A 53 -16.97 -30.30 18.18
CA ILE A 53 -16.14 -29.08 18.17
C ILE A 53 -15.02 -29.21 17.13
N VAL A 54 -14.36 -30.37 17.04
CA VAL A 54 -13.31 -30.62 16.03
C VAL A 54 -13.89 -30.62 14.62
N ALA A 55 -15.06 -31.23 14.40
CA ALA A 55 -15.73 -31.21 13.12
C ALA A 55 -16.16 -29.77 12.73
N LEU A 56 -16.66 -28.99 13.68
CA LEU A 56 -17.02 -27.59 13.47
C LEU A 56 -15.79 -26.73 13.20
N SER A 57 -14.67 -26.92 13.90
CA SER A 57 -13.44 -26.17 13.66
C SER A 57 -12.82 -26.51 12.31
N VAL A 58 -12.86 -27.78 11.89
CA VAL A 58 -12.45 -28.21 10.54
C VAL A 58 -13.39 -27.65 9.47
N ALA A 59 -14.72 -27.67 9.70
CA ALA A 59 -15.70 -27.10 8.77
C ALA A 59 -15.60 -25.57 8.66
N LEU A 60 -15.31 -24.88 9.78
CA LEU A 60 -15.02 -23.45 9.80
C LEU A 60 -13.69 -23.14 9.12
N SER A 61 -12.68 -24.00 9.24
CA SER A 61 -11.42 -23.87 8.50
C SER A 61 -11.58 -24.17 7.00
N ALA A 62 -12.57 -24.98 6.62
CA ALA A 62 -12.93 -25.28 5.24
C ALA A 62 -13.86 -24.22 4.61
N ARG A 63 -14.47 -23.34 5.42
CA ARG A 63 -15.00 -22.06 4.94
C ARG A 63 -13.83 -21.17 4.56
N LYS A 64 -13.30 -21.44 3.37
CA LYS A 64 -12.44 -20.55 2.61
C LYS A 64 -13.07 -19.16 2.65
N THR A 65 -12.49 -18.29 3.46
CA THR A 65 -12.73 -16.86 3.39
C THR A 65 -12.57 -16.49 1.92
N GLU A 66 -13.64 -16.03 1.27
CA GLU A 66 -13.47 -15.07 0.19
C GLU A 66 -12.78 -13.87 0.83
N GLN A 67 -11.46 -13.96 0.91
CA GLN A 67 -10.66 -12.78 1.11
C GLN A 67 -10.89 -12.00 -0.19
N ILE A 68 -11.71 -10.96 -0.10
CA ILE A 68 -11.61 -9.81 -0.98
C ILE A 68 -10.16 -9.38 -0.84
N THR A 69 -9.31 -9.95 -1.69
CA THR A 69 -7.98 -9.47 -1.90
C THR A 69 -8.23 -8.16 -2.61
N ILE A 70 -8.26 -7.06 -1.85
CA ILE A 70 -7.97 -5.76 -2.44
C ILE A 70 -6.53 -5.90 -2.88
N LYS A 71 -6.34 -6.42 -4.10
CA LYS A 71 -5.15 -6.12 -4.85
C LYS A 71 -5.23 -4.62 -4.98
N ASN A 72 -4.50 -3.91 -4.11
CA ASN A 72 -4.03 -2.59 -4.44
C ASN A 72 -3.08 -2.79 -5.64
N THR A 73 -3.65 -3.03 -6.81
CA THR A 73 -2.98 -2.77 -8.07
C THR A 73 -2.83 -1.26 -8.12
N TYR A 74 -1.82 -0.74 -7.42
CA TYR A 74 -1.32 0.57 -7.72
C TYR A 74 -1.01 0.55 -9.21
N ALA A 75 -1.75 1.35 -9.96
CA ALA A 75 -1.54 1.54 -11.39
C ALA A 75 -0.05 1.82 -11.59
N THR A 76 0.67 0.82 -12.10
CA THR A 76 2.10 0.89 -12.28
C THR A 76 2.32 1.44 -13.68
N CYS A 77 3.13 2.49 -13.80
CA CYS A 77 3.49 3.02 -15.10
C CYS A 77 4.14 1.92 -15.96
N PRO A 78 3.99 1.97 -17.30
CA PRO A 78 4.59 0.97 -18.17
C PRO A 78 6.10 0.87 -17.97
N GLN A 79 6.70 -0.24 -18.40
CA GLN A 79 8.15 -0.43 -18.34
C GLN A 79 8.88 0.76 -18.99
N ASN A 80 9.92 1.28 -18.33
CA ASN A 80 10.69 2.46 -18.73
C ASN A 80 9.96 3.81 -18.62
N TRP A 81 8.81 3.85 -17.93
CA TRP A 81 8.13 5.08 -17.55
C TRP A 81 8.27 5.32 -16.05
N ILE A 82 8.20 6.58 -15.65
CA ILE A 82 8.37 7.01 -14.27
C ILE A 82 7.07 7.62 -13.79
N GLY A 83 6.53 7.08 -12.71
CA GLY A 83 5.31 7.59 -12.09
C GLY A 83 5.60 8.78 -11.18
N PHE A 84 4.81 9.84 -11.34
CA PHE A 84 4.75 10.95 -10.40
C PHE A 84 3.32 11.47 -10.32
N GLY A 85 2.77 11.53 -9.11
CA GLY A 85 1.34 11.82 -8.91
C GLY A 85 0.46 10.82 -9.65
N ASN A 86 -0.47 11.34 -10.46
CA ASN A 86 -1.40 10.54 -11.28
C ASN A 86 -0.94 10.39 -12.74
N LYS A 87 0.33 10.65 -13.04
CA LYS A 87 0.89 10.59 -14.40
C LYS A 87 2.10 9.67 -14.49
N CYS A 88 2.31 9.19 -15.71
CA CYS A 88 3.50 8.47 -16.13
C CYS A 88 4.27 9.31 -17.12
N PHE A 89 5.59 9.43 -16.92
CA PHE A 89 6.49 10.19 -17.77
C PHE A 89 7.55 9.29 -18.41
N TYR A 90 7.80 9.48 -19.70
CA TYR A 90 8.87 8.81 -20.44
C TYR A 90 9.89 9.84 -20.90
N PHE A 91 11.18 9.54 -20.74
CA PHE A 91 12.28 10.41 -21.14
C PHE A 91 13.04 9.75 -22.29
N SER A 92 13.14 10.45 -23.42
CA SER A 92 13.81 9.90 -24.61
C SER A 92 15.32 9.76 -24.41
N GLU A 93 15.90 8.71 -24.98
CA GLU A 93 17.35 8.50 -24.94
C GLU A 93 18.12 9.29 -26.01
N TYR A 94 17.47 9.58 -27.13
CA TYR A 94 18.04 10.29 -28.28
C TYR A 94 17.32 11.63 -28.56
N LYS A 95 17.86 12.42 -29.49
CA LYS A 95 17.30 13.73 -29.86
C LYS A 95 16.52 13.64 -31.16
N SER A 96 15.41 14.38 -31.24
CA SER A 96 14.64 14.56 -32.47
C SER A 96 13.92 15.90 -32.47
N ASN A 97 13.25 16.24 -33.57
CA ASN A 97 12.44 17.45 -33.70
C ASN A 97 11.08 17.32 -32.99
N TRP A 98 10.39 18.44 -32.80
CA TRP A 98 9.14 18.47 -32.04
C TRP A 98 8.04 17.59 -32.66
N THR A 99 7.89 17.64 -33.98
CA THR A 99 6.89 16.86 -34.73
C THR A 99 7.08 15.36 -34.55
N PHE A 100 8.32 14.87 -34.66
CA PHE A 100 8.62 13.46 -34.43
C PHE A 100 8.39 13.08 -32.97
N ALA A 101 8.81 13.91 -32.03
CA ALA A 101 8.63 13.65 -30.60
C ALA A 101 7.14 13.51 -30.24
N GLN A 102 6.28 14.37 -30.78
CA GLN A 102 4.83 14.25 -30.60
C GLN A 102 4.28 12.97 -31.23
N ALA A 103 4.69 12.63 -32.46
CA ALA A 103 4.28 11.39 -33.10
C ALA A 103 4.70 10.14 -32.31
N PHE A 104 5.92 10.14 -31.75
CA PHE A 104 6.40 9.08 -30.88
C PHE A 104 5.53 8.95 -29.63
N CYS A 105 5.22 10.05 -28.94
CA CYS A 105 4.37 9.99 -27.76
C CYS A 105 2.97 9.48 -28.08
N MET A 106 2.36 9.92 -29.19
CA MET A 106 1.05 9.42 -29.63
C MET A 106 1.06 7.92 -29.92
N ALA A 107 2.13 7.40 -30.51
CA ALA A 107 2.30 5.95 -30.72
C ALA A 107 2.41 5.15 -29.42
N GLN A 108 2.66 5.81 -28.28
CA GLN A 108 2.69 5.22 -26.94
C GLN A 108 1.41 5.51 -26.12
N GLU A 109 0.33 5.91 -26.80
CA GLU A 109 -0.94 6.35 -26.17
C GLU A 109 -0.70 7.48 -25.15
N ALA A 110 0.20 8.39 -25.49
CA ALA A 110 0.62 9.52 -24.68
C ALA A 110 0.68 10.79 -25.52
N GLN A 111 1.09 11.88 -24.90
CA GLN A 111 1.38 13.14 -25.57
C GLN A 111 2.74 13.65 -25.13
N LEU A 112 3.33 14.61 -25.86
CA LEU A 112 4.44 15.37 -25.31
C LEU A 112 4.05 15.96 -23.95
N ALA A 113 5.03 15.99 -23.05
CA ALA A 113 4.74 16.13 -21.64
C ALA A 113 3.99 17.42 -21.31
N ARG A 114 2.92 17.27 -20.53
CA ARG A 114 2.18 18.35 -19.90
C ARG A 114 2.31 18.25 -18.39
N PHE A 115 2.69 19.35 -17.77
CA PHE A 115 2.63 19.50 -16.32
C PHE A 115 1.41 20.34 -15.95
N ASP A 116 0.72 19.99 -14.87
CA ASP A 116 -0.48 20.72 -14.40
C ASP A 116 -0.20 21.58 -13.15
N ASN A 117 0.91 21.34 -12.46
CA ASN A 117 1.28 22.05 -11.24
C ASN A 117 2.81 22.21 -11.13
N GLU A 118 3.24 23.00 -10.15
CA GLU A 118 4.66 23.29 -9.90
C GLU A 118 5.44 22.04 -9.47
N GLU A 119 4.82 21.12 -8.73
CA GLU A 119 5.47 19.88 -8.29
C GLU A 119 5.86 18.99 -9.47
N GLU A 120 4.96 18.83 -10.44
CA GLU A 120 5.23 18.11 -11.70
C GLU A 120 6.35 18.80 -12.49
N LEU A 121 6.31 20.12 -12.63
CA LEU A 121 7.37 20.86 -13.33
C LEU A 121 8.75 20.66 -12.66
N ASN A 122 8.80 20.71 -11.33
CA ASN A 122 10.01 20.50 -10.56
C ASN A 122 10.51 19.05 -10.64
N PHE A 123 9.60 18.08 -10.62
CA PHE A 123 9.92 16.67 -10.87
C PHE A 123 10.58 16.48 -12.25
N LEU A 124 9.98 17.04 -13.31
CA LEU A 124 10.54 16.97 -14.65
C LEU A 124 11.95 17.55 -14.69
N LYS A 125 12.14 18.77 -14.16
CA LYS A 125 13.46 19.42 -14.11
C LYS A 125 14.53 18.59 -13.41
N ARG A 126 14.19 17.94 -12.29
CA ARG A 126 15.12 17.11 -11.54
C ARG A 126 15.59 15.89 -12.34
N TYR A 127 14.74 15.32 -13.19
CA TYR A 127 15.06 14.11 -13.94
C TYR A 127 15.80 14.37 -15.26
N MET A 128 15.78 15.60 -15.78
CA MET A 128 16.45 15.95 -17.03
C MET A 128 18.00 15.98 -16.94
N ASN A 129 18.59 15.92 -15.75
CA ASN A 129 20.04 15.93 -15.51
C ASN A 129 20.79 16.99 -16.34
N SER A 130 20.38 18.25 -16.25
CA SER A 130 20.95 19.39 -16.98
C SER A 130 20.91 19.33 -18.51
N SER A 131 19.99 18.54 -19.08
CA SER A 131 19.75 18.51 -20.52
C SER A 131 18.38 19.10 -20.88
N SER A 132 18.26 19.68 -22.08
CA SER A 132 16.99 20.26 -22.51
C SER A 132 16.06 19.24 -23.15
N HIS A 133 14.78 19.27 -22.77
CA HIS A 133 13.77 18.36 -23.29
C HIS A 133 12.52 19.07 -23.84
N LEU A 134 12.06 18.65 -25.01
CA LEU A 134 10.80 19.11 -25.61
C LEU A 134 9.62 18.68 -24.74
N ILE A 135 8.63 19.56 -24.66
CA ILE A 135 7.36 19.35 -23.95
C ILE A 135 6.19 19.74 -24.85
N GLY A 136 4.98 19.48 -24.38
CA GLY A 136 3.75 19.60 -25.17
C GLY A 136 3.29 21.04 -25.45
N LEU A 137 4.13 22.05 -25.19
CA LEU A 137 3.81 23.44 -25.49
C LEU A 137 4.14 23.78 -26.94
N HIS A 138 3.19 24.39 -27.63
CA HIS A 138 3.39 24.95 -28.96
C HIS A 138 2.52 26.19 -29.21
N ARG A 139 2.86 26.95 -30.26
CA ARG A 139 2.09 28.07 -30.82
C ARG A 139 2.31 28.16 -32.32
N ASP A 140 1.41 28.82 -33.05
CA ASP A 140 1.52 28.90 -34.52
C ASP A 140 2.54 29.95 -34.98
N SER A 141 2.68 31.03 -34.23
CA SER A 141 3.72 32.04 -34.42
C SER A 141 4.00 32.77 -33.11
N SER A 142 5.00 33.64 -33.07
CA SER A 142 5.37 34.42 -31.88
C SER A 142 4.23 35.28 -31.32
N GLU A 143 3.24 35.63 -32.15
CA GLU A 143 2.09 36.47 -31.79
C GLU A 143 0.92 35.66 -31.21
N HIS A 144 0.93 34.33 -31.40
CA HIS A 144 -0.14 33.46 -30.92
C HIS A 144 0.11 32.98 -29.50
N SER A 145 -0.99 32.78 -28.77
CA SER A 145 -0.99 32.19 -27.44
C SER A 145 -0.42 30.77 -27.44
N TRP A 146 0.24 30.41 -26.34
CA TRP A 146 0.71 29.05 -26.10
C TRP A 146 -0.45 28.10 -25.82
N ARG A 147 -0.37 26.90 -26.38
CA ARG A 147 -1.31 25.80 -26.14
C ARG A 147 -0.57 24.49 -25.90
N TRP A 148 -1.24 23.60 -25.20
CA TRP A 148 -0.85 22.21 -25.07
C TRP A 148 -1.26 21.40 -26.30
N THR A 149 -0.70 20.22 -26.49
CA THR A 149 -1.00 19.34 -27.63
C THR A 149 -2.44 18.82 -27.67
N ASP A 150 -3.18 18.94 -26.57
CA ASP A 150 -4.63 18.68 -26.49
C ASP A 150 -5.48 19.90 -26.88
N ASN A 151 -4.86 20.95 -27.42
CA ASN A 151 -5.44 22.24 -27.80
C ASN A 151 -5.97 23.08 -26.63
N THR A 152 -5.69 22.71 -25.38
CA THR A 152 -6.02 23.58 -24.24
C THR A 152 -5.01 24.71 -24.12
N GLU A 153 -5.48 25.90 -23.76
CA GLU A 153 -4.62 27.06 -23.59
C GLU A 153 -3.67 26.90 -22.40
N TYR A 154 -2.45 27.41 -22.55
CA TYR A 154 -1.52 27.50 -21.46
C TYR A 154 -1.90 28.65 -20.53
N ASN A 155 -2.08 28.33 -19.25
CA ASN A 155 -2.51 29.29 -18.21
C ASN A 155 -1.47 30.37 -17.84
N SER A 156 -0.34 30.44 -18.54
CA SER A 156 0.72 31.44 -18.32
C SER A 156 1.27 31.49 -16.89
N THR A 157 1.24 30.37 -16.15
CA THR A 157 1.74 30.31 -14.76
C THR A 157 3.26 30.49 -14.68
N PHE A 158 3.99 30.06 -15.72
CA PHE A 158 5.44 30.22 -15.81
C PHE A 158 5.81 30.95 -17.11
N LEU A 159 6.79 31.84 -17.04
CA LEU A 159 7.27 32.56 -18.21
C LEU A 159 7.99 31.60 -19.17
N ILE A 160 7.66 31.69 -20.46
CA ILE A 160 8.32 30.96 -21.52
C ILE A 160 9.28 31.92 -22.24
N GLN A 161 10.57 31.61 -22.23
CA GLN A 161 11.60 32.45 -22.85
C GLN A 161 11.75 32.15 -24.35
N GLY A 162 12.09 33.16 -25.14
CA GLY A 162 12.38 33.02 -26.58
C GLY A 162 11.20 33.29 -27.52
N ASP A 163 11.48 33.25 -28.82
CA ASP A 163 10.58 33.60 -29.91
C ASP A 163 10.15 32.39 -30.77
N GLY A 164 10.55 31.18 -30.40
CA GLY A 164 10.22 29.95 -31.12
C GLY A 164 8.79 29.48 -30.94
N GLU A 165 8.38 28.53 -31.76
CA GLU A 165 7.04 27.96 -31.82
C GLU A 165 6.85 26.76 -30.88
N CYS A 166 7.95 26.08 -30.50
CA CYS A 166 7.92 24.84 -29.74
C CYS A 166 8.60 25.00 -28.38
N GLY A 167 7.90 24.58 -27.32
CA GLY A 167 8.37 24.68 -25.94
C GLY A 167 9.28 23.52 -25.53
N PHE A 168 10.29 23.85 -24.73
CA PHE A 168 11.19 22.89 -24.09
C PHE A 168 11.53 23.33 -22.67
N LEU A 169 11.87 22.35 -21.83
CA LEU A 169 12.41 22.58 -20.50
C LEU A 169 13.94 22.63 -20.54
N SER A 170 14.49 23.52 -19.71
CA SER A 170 15.91 23.68 -19.44
C SER A 170 16.13 23.94 -17.94
N ASP A 171 17.38 24.06 -17.53
CA ASP A 171 17.75 24.37 -16.13
C ASP A 171 17.19 25.72 -15.68
N ASN A 172 17.04 26.67 -16.61
CA ASN A 172 16.52 28.02 -16.33
C ASN A 172 14.99 28.11 -16.38
N GLY A 173 14.28 27.00 -16.61
CA GLY A 173 12.82 27.00 -16.77
C GLY A 173 12.35 26.61 -18.16
N ILE A 174 11.29 27.27 -18.63
CA ILE A 174 10.67 26.97 -19.92
C ILE A 174 11.21 27.93 -20.96
N SER A 175 11.62 27.40 -22.09
CA SER A 175 12.13 28.16 -23.23
C SER A 175 11.52 27.64 -24.53
N SER A 176 11.71 28.38 -25.61
CA SER A 176 11.15 28.07 -26.92
C SER A 176 12.22 28.04 -28.00
N SER A 177 12.03 27.18 -29.00
CA SER A 177 12.87 27.10 -30.19
C SER A 177 12.04 26.76 -31.42
N ARG A 178 12.64 26.91 -32.61
CA ARG A 178 12.03 26.44 -33.87
C ARG A 178 11.79 24.93 -33.83
N ASP A 179 10.81 24.48 -34.60
CA ASP A 179 10.35 23.09 -34.64
C ASP A 179 11.43 22.08 -35.05
N TYR A 180 12.32 22.46 -35.99
CA TYR A 180 13.39 21.62 -36.53
C TYR A 180 14.57 21.45 -35.56
N ILE A 181 14.64 22.21 -34.46
CA ILE A 181 15.72 22.09 -33.48
C ILE A 181 15.57 20.78 -32.71
N THR A 182 16.58 19.91 -32.85
CA THR A 182 16.54 18.59 -32.22
C THR A 182 16.91 18.64 -30.75
N ARG A 183 16.08 18.04 -29.89
CA ARG A 183 16.31 17.90 -28.45
C ARG A 183 15.80 16.53 -28.00
N LYS A 184 16.17 16.12 -26.78
CA LYS A 184 15.45 15.04 -26.13
C LYS A 184 14.00 15.49 -25.90
N TRP A 185 13.08 14.59 -25.62
CA TRP A 185 11.69 14.92 -25.31
C TRP A 185 11.17 14.08 -24.16
N ILE A 186 10.06 14.55 -23.59
CA ILE A 186 9.36 13.85 -22.52
C ILE A 186 7.94 13.57 -23.02
N CYS A 187 7.46 12.35 -22.82
CA CYS A 187 6.05 12.03 -23.00
C CYS A 187 5.35 11.99 -21.64
N SER A 188 4.06 12.32 -21.58
CA SER A 188 3.21 12.12 -20.42
C SER A 188 1.88 11.49 -20.78
N LYS A 189 1.37 10.63 -19.90
CA LYS A 189 -0.02 10.15 -19.90
C LYS A 189 -0.51 9.95 -18.49
N PHE A 190 -1.83 9.97 -18.28
CA PHE A 190 -2.40 9.62 -16.99
C PHE A 190 -2.11 8.15 -16.66
N SER A 191 -1.84 7.89 -15.39
CA SER A 191 -1.75 6.53 -14.89
C SER A 191 -3.14 5.89 -14.93
N ASN A 192 -3.24 4.65 -15.41
CA ASN A 192 -4.51 3.92 -15.49
C ASN A 192 -5.01 3.52 -14.10
N TYR A 193 -5.56 4.47 -13.35
CA TYR A 193 -6.36 4.14 -12.17
C TYR A 193 -7.68 3.53 -12.65
N THR A 194 -7.73 2.22 -12.84
CA THR A 194 -8.99 1.51 -12.63
C THR A 194 -9.27 1.54 -11.13
N LEU A 195 -9.98 2.58 -10.68
CA LEU A 195 -10.80 2.49 -9.46
C LEU A 195 -11.87 1.44 -9.76
N GLN A 196 -11.55 0.17 -9.52
CA GLN A 196 -12.60 -0.82 -9.28
C GLN A 196 -13.12 -0.54 -7.86
N CYS A 197 -14.22 0.20 -7.80
CA CYS A 197 -15.09 0.23 -6.63
C CYS A 197 -15.70 -1.15 -6.38
#